data_AF-A0A3M1NNE8-F1
#
_entry.id   AF-A0A3M1NNE8-F1
#
_cell.length_a   1.000
_cell.length_b   1.000
_cell.length_c   1.000
_cell.angle_alpha   90.00
_cell.angle_beta   90.00
_cell.angle_gamma   90.00
#
_symmetry.space_group_name_H-M   'P 1'
#
loop_
_entity.id
_entity.type
_entity.pdbx_description
1 polymer ?
#
loop_
_entity_poly.entity_id
_entity_poly.type
_entity_poly.pdbx_seq_one_letter_code
_entity_poly.pdbx_strand_id
1 'polypeptide(L)'
;MANRRKSSGKNRIVQPAVAQLPVDYPALLRGIKDRIQTAQIKAGLAVNRELVLLYWEIGRDILSRQKAKGWGAKVIDHLARDLRGSFPQMKGLSSRNLKYMRAFAKAWPDREIVQEALAQITW
;
A
#
# COMPACT_ATOMS: atom_id res chain seq x y z
N MET A 1 58.82 -47.38 25.19
CA MET A 1 58.30 -47.16 23.81
C MET A 1 56.96 -46.46 23.91
N ALA A 2 56.94 -45.15 23.61
CA ALA A 2 56.24 -44.54 22.47
C ALA A 2 54.72 -44.36 22.72
N ASN A 3 54.27 -43.18 23.18
CA ASN A 3 53.97 -41.97 22.40
C ASN A 3 52.91 -42.16 21.31
N ARG A 4 51.71 -41.59 21.49
CA ARG A 4 51.11 -40.65 20.50
C ARG A 4 49.88 -39.92 21.05
N ARG A 5 50.05 -38.60 21.09
CA ARG A 5 49.01 -37.57 21.14
C ARG A 5 48.05 -37.69 19.95
N LYS A 6 46.75 -37.46 20.21
CA LYS A 6 45.82 -36.65 19.38
C LYS A 6 44.76 -36.16 20.37
N SER A 7 44.80 -34.92 20.87
CA SER A 7 44.51 -33.67 20.15
C SER A 7 43.34 -33.83 19.17
N SER A 8 42.14 -33.51 19.63
CA SER A 8 41.19 -32.80 18.78
C SER A 8 40.29 -31.97 19.68
N GLY A 9 40.47 -30.66 19.55
CA GLY A 9 39.82 -29.66 20.38
C GLY A 9 38.31 -29.81 20.33
N LYS A 10 37.70 -29.83 21.51
CA LYS A 10 36.31 -29.39 21.66
C LYS A 10 36.28 -27.96 21.12
N ASN A 11 35.87 -27.81 19.87
CA ASN A 11 35.63 -26.54 19.23
C ASN A 11 34.41 -25.95 19.94
N ARG A 12 34.66 -25.38 21.12
CA ARG A 12 33.74 -24.50 21.82
C ARG A 12 33.58 -23.35 20.86
N ILE A 13 32.50 -23.38 20.09
CA ILE A 13 32.04 -22.22 19.32
C ILE A 13 31.95 -21.12 20.37
N VAL A 14 32.97 -20.28 20.39
CA VAL A 14 32.99 -19.08 21.18
C VAL A 14 31.92 -18.26 20.49
N GLN A 15 30.69 -18.31 21.02
CA GLN A 15 29.73 -17.25 20.72
C GLN A 15 30.52 -15.97 21.00
N PRO A 16 30.74 -15.10 20.00
CA PRO A 16 31.40 -13.85 20.28
C PRO A 16 30.53 -13.20 21.34
N ALA A 17 31.16 -12.88 22.48
CA ALA A 17 30.51 -12.23 23.60
C ALA A 17 29.61 -11.15 23.02
N VAL A 18 28.30 -11.28 23.25
CA VAL A 18 27.31 -10.26 22.88
C VAL A 18 27.91 -8.94 23.29
N ALA A 19 28.36 -8.13 22.33
CA ALA A 19 28.86 -6.81 22.63
C ALA A 19 27.72 -6.13 23.39
N GLN A 20 27.94 -5.87 24.68
CA GLN A 20 26.89 -5.31 25.52
C GLN A 20 26.51 -3.98 24.89
N LEU A 21 25.31 -3.95 24.29
CA LEU A 21 24.79 -2.76 23.66
C LEU A 21 24.70 -1.67 24.73
N PRO A 22 24.96 -0.41 24.38
CA PRO A 22 24.78 0.72 25.29
C PRO A 22 23.40 0.66 25.98
N VAL A 23 23.35 1.08 27.25
CA VAL A 23 22.13 1.00 28.09
C VAL A 23 20.94 1.75 27.45
N ASP A 24 21.23 2.77 26.64
CA ASP A 24 20.27 3.59 25.91
C ASP A 24 19.82 3.00 24.57
N TYR A 25 20.51 1.99 24.02
CA TYR A 25 20.18 1.39 22.73
C TYR A 25 18.73 0.87 22.64
N PRO A 26 18.16 0.16 23.64
CA PRO A 26 16.77 -0.29 23.57
C PRO A 26 15.77 0.88 23.49
N ALA A 27 16.07 2.00 24.15
CA ALA A 27 15.24 3.20 24.10
C ALA A 27 15.32 3.87 22.72
N LEU A 28 16.54 3.99 22.17
CA LEU A 28 16.76 4.47 20.80
C LEU A 28 16.02 3.61 19.78
N LEU A 29 16.16 2.28 19.87
CA LEU A 29 15.52 1.33 18.96
C LEU A 29 14.00 1.45 19.00
N ARG A 30 13.41 1.59 20.20
CA ARG A 30 11.97 1.81 20.36
C ARG A 30 11.54 3.11 19.69
N GLY A 31 12.23 4.22 19.98
CA GLY A 31 11.91 5.52 19.39
C GLY A 31 12.01 5.53 17.86
N ILE A 32 12.99 4.83 17.28
CA ILE A 32 13.09 4.67 15.82
C ILE A 32 11.92 3.84 15.28
N LYS A 33 11.58 2.72 15.91
CA LYS A 33 10.46 1.87 15.49
C LYS A 33 9.13 2.65 15.52
N ASP A 34 8.88 3.41 16.58
CA ASP A 34 7.66 4.20 16.74
C ASP A 34 7.54 5.26 15.64
N ARG A 35 8.66 5.93 15.31
CA ARG A 35 8.71 6.90 14.21
C ARG A 35 8.47 6.25 12.85
N ILE A 36 9.03 5.07 12.59
CA ILE A 36 8.82 4.32 11.35
C ILE A 36 7.35 3.93 11.21
N GLN A 37 6.75 3.36 12.26
CA GLN A 37 5.33 2.97 12.26
C GLN A 37 4.42 4.17 12.04
N THR A 38 4.68 5.28 12.73
CA THR A 38 3.95 6.54 12.54
C THR A 38 4.05 7.04 11.10
N ALA A 39 5.24 6.99 10.50
CA ALA A 39 5.45 7.41 9.12
C ALA A 39 4.71 6.49 8.12
N GLN A 40 4.73 5.17 8.34
CA GLN A 40 4.01 4.21 7.50
C GLN A 40 2.50 4.42 7.55
N ILE A 41 1.93 4.67 8.73
CA ILE A 41 0.50 4.97 8.87
C ILE A 41 0.15 6.25 8.10
N LYS A 42 0.91 7.33 8.28
CA LYS A 42 0.69 8.60 7.57
C LYS A 42 0.77 8.43 6.05
N ALA A 43 1.73 7.67 5.56
CA ALA A 43 1.86 7.35 4.15
C ALA A 43 0.65 6.55 3.64
N GLY A 44 0.21 5.54 4.40
CA GLY A 44 -0.98 4.74 4.07
C GLY A 44 -2.25 5.58 3.97
N LEU A 45 -2.48 6.48 4.94
CA LEU A 45 -3.63 7.39 4.94
C LEU A 45 -3.61 8.33 3.72
N ALA A 46 -2.46 8.92 3.40
CA ALA A 46 -2.31 9.79 2.25
C ALA A 46 -2.59 9.04 0.94
N VAL A 47 -2.04 7.84 0.77
CA VAL A 47 -2.27 7.00 -0.41
C VAL A 47 -3.74 6.60 -0.52
N ASN A 48 -4.37 6.19 0.59
CA ASN A 48 -5.79 5.81 0.60
C ASN A 48 -6.69 6.98 0.18
N ARG A 49 -6.43 8.19 0.69
CA ARG A 49 -7.16 9.41 0.30
C ARG A 49 -7.09 9.63 -1.21
N GLU A 50 -5.88 9.63 -1.76
CA GLU A 50 -5.68 9.86 -3.20
C GLU A 50 -6.30 8.75 -4.05
N LEU A 51 -6.24 7.49 -3.61
CA LEU A 51 -6.88 6.38 -4.32
C LEU A 51 -8.39 6.53 -4.38
N VAL A 52 -9.04 6.94 -3.28
CA VAL A 52 -10.50 7.13 -3.28
C VAL A 52 -10.91 8.31 -4.17
N LEU A 53 -10.16 9.42 -4.14
CA LEU A 53 -10.39 10.54 -5.07
C LEU A 53 -10.22 10.13 -6.52
N LEU A 54 -9.12 9.44 -6.85
CA LEU A 54 -8.86 8.94 -8.20
C LEU A 54 -10.00 8.03 -8.70
N TYR A 55 -10.49 7.14 -7.85
CA TYR A 55 -11.61 6.25 -8.18
C TYR A 55 -12.91 7.01 -8.42
N TRP A 56 -13.16 8.06 -7.66
CA TRP A 56 -14.28 8.95 -7.91
C TRP A 56 -14.14 9.66 -9.26
N GLU A 57 -12.97 10.22 -9.57
CA GLU A 57 -12.69 10.94 -10.82
C GLU A 57 -12.81 10.04 -12.05
N ILE A 58 -12.30 8.81 -11.99
CA ILE A 58 -12.51 7.80 -13.05
C ILE A 58 -14.01 7.53 -13.25
N GLY A 59 -14.77 7.43 -12.17
CA GLY A 59 -16.23 7.29 -12.23
C GLY A 59 -16.93 8.44 -12.94
N ARG A 60 -16.50 9.67 -12.65
CA ARG A 60 -17.00 10.91 -13.30
C ARG A 60 -16.70 10.91 -14.79
N ASP A 61 -15.49 10.54 -15.18
CA ASP A 61 -15.09 10.43 -16.59
C ASP A 61 -15.92 9.41 -17.35
N ILE A 62 -16.18 8.26 -16.74
CA ILE A 62 -17.07 7.25 -17.31
C ILE A 62 -18.46 7.84 -17.51
N LEU A 63 -19.07 8.46 -16.49
CA LEU A 63 -20.41 9.06 -16.59
C LEU A 63 -20.49 10.13 -17.69
N SER A 64 -19.49 11.01 -17.76
CA SER A 64 -19.40 12.06 -18.78
C SER A 64 -19.39 11.47 -20.20
N ARG A 65 -18.57 10.44 -20.43
CA ARG A 65 -18.48 9.78 -21.74
C ARG A 65 -19.70 8.92 -22.06
N GLN A 66 -20.35 8.32 -21.06
CA GLN A 66 -21.65 7.66 -21.27
C GLN A 66 -22.71 8.65 -21.75
N LYS A 67 -22.78 9.84 -21.15
CA LYS A 67 -23.73 10.89 -21.54
C LYS A 67 -23.42 11.47 -22.93
N ALA A 68 -22.14 11.73 -23.23
CA ALA A 68 -21.74 12.39 -24.46
C ALA A 68 -21.68 11.44 -25.68
N LYS A 69 -21.34 10.16 -25.48
CA LYS A 69 -21.00 9.22 -26.57
C LYS A 69 -21.75 7.89 -26.49
N GLY A 70 -22.68 7.71 -25.55
CA GLY A 70 -23.46 6.48 -25.41
C GLY A 70 -22.64 5.25 -25.02
N TRP A 71 -21.51 5.43 -24.31
CA TRP A 71 -20.63 4.32 -23.93
C TRP A 71 -21.37 3.23 -23.13
N GLY A 72 -21.41 2.02 -23.68
CA GLY A 72 -22.02 0.84 -23.05
C GLY A 72 -21.02 0.00 -22.24
N ALA A 73 -21.50 -1.14 -21.72
CA ALA A 73 -20.70 -2.05 -20.89
C ALA A 73 -19.42 -2.56 -21.59
N LYS A 74 -19.48 -2.82 -22.90
CA LYS A 74 -18.32 -3.31 -23.69
C LYS A 74 -17.14 -2.34 -23.69
N VAL A 75 -17.39 -1.03 -23.71
CA VAL A 75 -16.33 -0.01 -23.68
C VAL A 75 -15.68 0.05 -22.30
N ILE A 76 -16.47 -0.13 -21.23
CA ILE A 76 -15.95 -0.21 -19.86
C ILE A 76 -15.08 -1.46 -19.67
N ASP A 77 -15.48 -2.59 -20.26
CA ASP A 77 -14.68 -3.82 -20.21
C ASP A 77 -13.34 -3.67 -20.95
N HIS A 78 -13.33 -2.98 -22.08
CA HIS A 78 -12.10 -2.66 -22.82
C HIS A 78 -11.19 -1.73 -22.00
N LEU A 79 -11.75 -0.64 -21.47
CA LEU A 79 -11.01 0.31 -20.63
C LEU A 79 -10.37 -0.38 -19.43
N ALA A 80 -11.10 -1.28 -18.75
CA ALA A 80 -10.55 -2.05 -17.64
C ALA A 80 -9.36 -2.92 -18.06
N ARG A 81 -9.42 -3.53 -19.26
CA ARG A 81 -8.32 -4.35 -19.78
C ARG A 81 -7.07 -3.50 -20.02
N ASP A 82 -7.23 -2.36 -20.70
CA ASP A 82 -6.12 -1.46 -21.03
C ASP A 82 -5.47 -0.89 -19.76
N LEU A 83 -6.30 -0.48 -18.80
CA LEU A 83 -5.82 0.04 -17.52
C LEU A 83 -5.07 -1.02 -16.71
N ARG A 84 -5.57 -2.26 -16.67
CA ARG A 84 -4.84 -3.36 -16.00
C ARG A 84 -3.54 -3.74 -16.69
N GLY A 85 -3.49 -3.65 -18.02
CA GLY A 85 -2.26 -3.85 -18.79
C GLY A 85 -1.21 -2.78 -18.48
N SER A 86 -1.65 -1.53 -18.36
CA SER A 86 -0.78 -0.38 -18.08
C SER A 86 -0.33 -0.31 -16.61
N PHE A 87 -1.18 -0.77 -15.68
CA PHE A 87 -0.95 -0.69 -14.24
C PHE A 87 -1.13 -2.07 -13.55
N PRO A 88 -0.26 -3.05 -13.83
CA PRO A 88 -0.45 -4.43 -13.37
C PRO A 88 -0.43 -4.58 -11.84
N GLN A 89 0.26 -3.69 -11.14
CA GLN A 89 0.33 -3.70 -9.67
C GLN A 89 -0.97 -3.19 -9.00
N MET A 90 -1.81 -2.50 -9.76
CA MET A 90 -2.99 -1.81 -9.24
C MET A 90 -4.23 -2.71 -9.35
N LYS A 91 -4.52 -3.44 -8.27
CA LYS A 91 -5.63 -4.43 -8.21
C LYS A 91 -7.04 -3.81 -8.34
N GLY A 92 -7.16 -2.50 -8.19
CA GLY A 92 -8.42 -1.76 -8.19
C GLY A 92 -9.09 -1.60 -9.56
N LEU A 93 -8.42 -1.90 -10.67
CA LEU A 93 -8.84 -1.51 -12.03
C LEU A 93 -9.63 -2.59 -12.80
N SER A 94 -10.38 -3.45 -12.10
CA SER A 94 -11.26 -4.44 -12.75
C SER A 94 -12.53 -3.80 -13.34
N SER A 95 -13.13 -4.40 -14.37
CA SER A 95 -14.40 -3.90 -14.95
C SER A 95 -15.50 -3.74 -13.88
N ARG A 96 -15.58 -4.68 -12.93
CA ARG A 96 -16.49 -4.58 -11.78
C ARG A 96 -16.22 -3.33 -10.96
N ASN A 97 -14.95 -3.07 -10.62
CA ASN A 97 -14.59 -1.89 -9.85
C ASN A 97 -14.82 -0.59 -10.62
N LEU A 98 -14.60 -0.55 -11.94
CA LEU A 98 -14.94 0.61 -12.76
C LEU A 98 -16.45 0.91 -12.73
N LYS A 99 -17.29 -0.13 -12.71
CA LYS A 99 -18.75 0.04 -12.53
C LYS A 99 -19.08 0.60 -11.15
N TYR A 100 -18.35 0.22 -10.10
CA TYR A 100 -18.48 0.80 -8.76
C TYR A 100 -17.97 2.23 -8.69
N MET A 101 -16.83 2.56 -9.30
CA MET A 101 -16.32 3.93 -9.44
C MET A 101 -17.37 4.83 -10.08
N ARG A 102 -17.99 4.36 -11.17
CA ARG A 102 -19.11 5.05 -11.81
C ARG A 102 -20.31 5.24 -10.87
N ALA A 103 -20.70 4.20 -10.13
CA ALA A 103 -21.80 4.29 -9.18
C ALA A 103 -21.50 5.28 -8.04
N PHE A 104 -20.26 5.27 -7.53
CA PHE A 104 -19.75 6.19 -6.54
C PHE A 104 -19.84 7.64 -7.03
N ALA A 105 -19.28 7.93 -8.21
CA ALA A 105 -19.37 9.25 -8.83
C ALA A 105 -20.81 9.72 -9.13
N LYS A 106 -21.73 8.77 -9.37
CA LYS A 106 -23.13 9.07 -9.61
C LYS A 106 -23.86 9.45 -8.32
N ALA A 107 -23.56 8.75 -7.23
CA ALA A 107 -24.20 8.96 -5.93
C ALA A 107 -23.70 10.24 -5.24
N TRP A 108 -22.44 10.61 -5.43
CA TRP A 108 -21.85 11.86 -4.93
C TRP A 108 -21.30 12.67 -6.10
N PRO A 109 -22.12 13.47 -6.80
CA PRO A 109 -21.68 14.18 -8.01
C PRO A 109 -20.77 15.37 -7.73
N ASP A 110 -20.74 15.86 -6.49
CA ASP A 110 -20.01 17.06 -6.10
C ASP A 110 -18.64 16.71 -5.50
N ARG A 111 -17.58 17.32 -6.04
CA ARG A 111 -16.19 16.98 -5.68
C ARG A 111 -15.85 17.46 -4.28
N GLU A 112 -16.35 18.62 -3.91
CA GLU A 112 -16.07 19.27 -2.61
C GLU A 112 -16.56 18.40 -1.46
N ILE A 113 -17.78 17.86 -1.56
CA ILE A 113 -18.36 16.92 -0.59
C ILE A 113 -17.45 15.69 -0.42
N VAL A 114 -16.91 15.15 -1.52
CA VAL A 114 -16.02 13.99 -1.46
C VAL A 114 -14.69 14.36 -0.80
N GLN A 115 -14.10 15.50 -1.15
CA GLN A 115 -12.83 15.95 -0.56
C GLN A 115 -12.94 16.24 0.93
N GLU A 116 -14.04 16.85 1.37
CA GLU A 116 -14.35 17.10 2.78
C GLU A 116 -14.56 15.80 3.54
N ALA A 117 -15.37 14.88 3.00
CA ALA A 117 -15.59 13.57 3.62
C ALA A 117 -14.27 12.80 3.79
N LEU A 118 -13.40 12.82 2.78
CA LEU A 118 -12.09 12.19 2.86
C LEU A 118 -11.13 12.89 3.83
N ALA A 119 -11.32 14.18 4.13
CA ALA A 119 -10.52 14.90 5.13
C ALA A 119 -10.80 14.45 6.55
N GLN A 120 -11.95 13.81 6.77
CA GLN A 120 -12.35 13.28 8.07
C GLN A 120 -11.97 11.79 8.25
N ILE A 121 -11.37 11.13 7.25
CA ILE A 121 -10.99 9.72 7.36
C ILE A 121 -9.65 9.60 8.09
N THR A 122 -9.67 8.92 9.24
CA THR A 122 -8.52 8.72 10.12
C THR A 122 -7.90 7.33 10.04
N TRP A 123 -8.35 6.47 9.12
CA TRP A 123 -8.01 5.04 9.03
C TRP A 123 -7.61 4.58 7.63
#